data_AF-A0A2M8G1U0-F1
#
_entry.id   AF-A0A2M8G1U0-F1
#
_cell.length_a   1.000
_cell.length_b   1.000
_cell.length_c   1.000
_cell.angle_alpha   90.00
_cell.angle_beta   90.00
_cell.angle_gamma   90.00
#
_symmetry.space_group_name_H-M   'P 1'
#
loop_
_entity.id
_entity.type
_entity.pdbx_description
1 polymer ?
#
loop_
_entity_poly.entity_id
_entity_poly.type
_entity_poly.pdbx_seq_one_letter_code
_entity_poly.pdbx_strand_id
1 'polypeptide(L)'
;MKKDIHPQYYTAKVTCSCGNTFEVGSTVPEIHVEICSACHPFFTGKEKLVDTAGRIDRFKARVKAAEKYKTAKAEKAAKAKE
;
A
#
# COMPACT_ATOMS: atom_id res chain seq x y z
N MET A 1 37.07 10.08 -17.46
CA MET A 1 37.05 11.31 -16.64
C MET A 1 38.21 12.19 -17.02
N LYS A 2 37.94 13.45 -17.36
CA LYS A 2 39.01 14.45 -17.53
C LYS A 2 39.40 14.96 -16.15
N LYS A 3 40.71 15.11 -15.89
CA LYS A 3 41.23 15.72 -14.66
C LYS A 3 40.67 17.15 -14.55
N ASP A 4 40.25 17.54 -13.35
CA ASP A 4 39.76 18.87 -12.94
C ASP A 4 38.36 19.36 -13.37
N ILE A 5 37.66 18.68 -14.29
CA ILE A 5 36.30 19.11 -14.68
C ILE A 5 35.19 18.13 -14.28
N HIS A 6 35.53 16.98 -13.68
CA HIS A 6 34.55 15.98 -13.29
C HIS A 6 34.62 15.67 -11.79
N PRO A 7 33.47 15.56 -11.12
CA PRO A 7 33.42 15.21 -9.70
C PRO A 7 33.94 13.79 -9.47
N GLN A 8 34.49 13.55 -8.27
CA GLN A 8 34.92 12.22 -7.87
C GLN A 8 33.73 11.26 -7.90
N TYR A 9 33.94 10.12 -8.54
CA TYR A 9 32.94 9.10 -8.74
C TYR A 9 33.36 7.87 -7.96
N TYR A 10 32.42 7.35 -7.18
CA TYR A 10 32.62 6.22 -6.30
C TYR A 10 31.68 5.09 -6.72
N THR A 11 32.09 3.86 -6.42
CA THR A 11 31.17 2.74 -6.33
C THR A 11 30.44 2.86 -5.00
N ALA A 12 29.24 3.41 -5.04
CA ALA A 12 28.42 3.70 -3.90
C ALA A 12 27.59 2.48 -3.46
N LYS A 13 27.50 2.27 -2.15
CA LYS A 13 26.62 1.25 -1.58
C LYS A 13 25.25 1.86 -1.30
N VAL A 14 24.22 1.31 -1.92
CA VAL A 14 22.82 1.68 -1.69
C VAL A 14 22.22 0.70 -0.69
N THR A 15 21.68 1.21 0.42
CA THR A 15 20.94 0.41 1.40
C THR A 15 19.46 0.78 1.34
N CYS A 16 18.61 -0.21 1.05
CA CYS A 16 17.17 -0.02 1.05
C CYS A 16 16.54 -0.42 2.38
N SER A 17 15.46 0.26 2.79
CA SER A 17 14.65 -0.09 3.96
C SER A 17 14.06 -1.51 3.91
N CYS A 18 13.98 -2.13 2.72
CA CYS A 18 13.58 -3.53 2.58
C CYS A 18 14.71 -4.55 2.84
N GLY A 19 15.90 -4.09 3.26
CA GLY A 19 17.07 -4.92 3.54
C GLY A 19 17.90 -5.28 2.31
N ASN A 20 17.52 -4.80 1.12
CA ASN A 20 18.31 -5.01 -0.09
C ASN A 20 19.48 -4.02 -0.17
N THR A 21 20.67 -4.50 -0.48
CA THR A 21 21.87 -3.69 -0.71
C THR A 21 22.43 -3.93 -2.09
N PHE A 22 22.67 -2.87 -2.86
CA PHE A 22 23.24 -2.98 -4.20
C PHE A 22 24.27 -1.86 -4.47
N GLU A 23 25.20 -2.13 -5.37
CA GLU A 23 26.29 -1.21 -5.72
C GLU A 23 25.91 -0.40 -6.98
N VAL A 24 26.03 0.92 -6.91
CA VAL A 24 25.81 1.83 -8.05
C VAL A 24 26.93 2.84 -8.14
N GLY A 25 27.20 3.34 -9.34
CA GLY A 25 28.11 4.48 -9.48
C GLY A 25 27.42 5.77 -9.03
N SER A 26 28.03 6.51 -8.11
CA SER A 26 27.54 7.81 -7.65
C SER A 26 28.70 8.72 -7.23
N THR A 27 28.45 10.02 -7.18
CA THR A 27 29.39 10.98 -6.58
C THR A 27 29.38 10.93 -5.04
N VAL A 28 28.43 10.20 -4.45
CA VAL A 28 28.26 10.03 -3.00
C VAL A 28 28.54 8.56 -2.64
N PRO A 29 29.35 8.26 -1.60
CA PRO A 29 29.78 6.90 -1.28
C PRO A 29 28.67 5.99 -0.67
N GLU A 30 27.70 6.55 0.05
CA GLU A 30 26.62 5.79 0.69
C GLU A 30 25.26 6.45 0.42
N ILE A 31 24.27 5.65 0.06
CA ILE A 31 22.94 6.13 -0.31
C ILE A 31 21.89 5.29 0.44
N HIS A 32 21.04 5.95 1.23
CA HIS A 32 19.90 5.32 1.86
C HIS A 32 18.63 5.59 1.06
N VAL A 33 17.88 4.54 0.73
CA VAL A 33 16.68 4.65 -0.12
C VAL A 33 15.50 3.92 0.52
N GLU A 34 14.34 4.56 0.58
CA GLU A 34 13.15 3.93 1.17
C GLU A 34 12.52 2.87 0.27
N ILE A 35 12.59 3.06 -1.06
CA ILE A 35 11.97 2.17 -2.04
C ILE A 35 12.96 1.89 -3.19
N CYS A 36 13.33 0.62 -3.38
CA CYS A 36 14.15 0.15 -4.49
C CYS A 36 13.33 -0.63 -5.53
N SER A 37 13.99 -1.04 -6.61
CA SER A 37 13.37 -1.84 -7.68
C SER A 37 12.76 -3.15 -7.19
N ALA A 38 13.29 -3.73 -6.10
CA ALA A 38 12.75 -4.96 -5.52
C ALA A 38 11.43 -4.76 -4.76
N CYS A 39 11.15 -3.55 -4.26
CA CYS A 39 9.97 -3.28 -3.42
C CYS A 39 8.98 -2.28 -4.03
N HIS A 40 9.33 -1.58 -5.12
CA HIS A 40 8.38 -0.65 -5.74
C HIS A 40 7.20 -1.42 -6.36
N PRO A 41 5.95 -1.06 -6.04
CA PRO A 41 4.74 -1.73 -6.53
C PRO A 41 4.72 -1.94 -8.06
N PHE A 42 5.29 -0.98 -8.79
CA PHE A 42 5.47 -1.05 -10.25
C PHE A 42 6.27 -2.27 -10.72
N PHE A 43 7.40 -2.59 -10.08
CA PHE A 43 8.23 -3.73 -10.49
C PHE A 43 7.70 -5.06 -9.97
N THR A 44 7.00 -5.04 -8.82
CA THR A 44 6.42 -6.27 -8.25
C THR A 44 5.11 -6.69 -8.93
N GLY A 45 4.59 -5.91 -9.89
CA GLY A 45 3.43 -6.26 -10.71
C GLY A 45 2.10 -6.37 -9.93
N LYS A 46 2.11 -6.06 -8.63
CA LYS A 46 0.90 -6.01 -7.81
C LYS A 46 0.24 -4.65 -8.00
N GLU A 47 -0.33 -4.44 -9.19
CA GLU A 47 -1.44 -3.49 -9.28
C GLU A 47 -2.45 -3.92 -8.23
N LYS A 48 -2.79 -3.01 -7.30
CA LYS A 48 -4.01 -3.21 -6.50
C LYS A 48 -5.14 -3.28 -7.52
N LEU A 49 -5.57 -4.48 -7.87
CA LEU A 49 -6.87 -4.72 -8.46
C LEU A 49 -7.85 -4.02 -7.53
N VAL A 50 -8.31 -2.84 -7.93
CA VAL A 50 -9.36 -2.10 -7.24
C VAL A 50 -10.60 -2.92 -7.47
N ASP A 51 -10.83 -3.86 -6.54
CA ASP A 51 -11.81 -4.92 -6.66
C ASP A 51 -13.22 -4.33 -6.75
N THR A 52 -13.69 -4.19 -7.98
CA THR A 52 -15.06 -3.85 -8.34
C THR A 52 -16.05 -4.96 -7.95
N ALA A 53 -15.59 -6.19 -7.68
CA ALA A 53 -16.45 -7.32 -7.39
C ALA A 53 -17.13 -7.22 -6.01
N GLY A 54 -16.52 -6.52 -5.05
CA GLY A 54 -17.06 -6.42 -3.68
C GLY A 54 -18.21 -5.42 -3.47
N ARG A 55 -18.60 -4.62 -4.46
CA ARG A 55 -19.65 -3.59 -4.27
C ARG A 55 -21.04 -4.19 -4.09
N ILE A 56 -21.36 -5.25 -4.83
CA ILE A 56 -22.67 -5.93 -4.75
C ILE A 56 -22.79 -6.68 -3.41
N ASP A 57 -21.71 -7.33 -2.96
CA ASP A 57 -21.72 -8.06 -1.69
C ASP A 57 -21.77 -7.10 -0.49
N ARG A 58 -21.08 -5.96 -0.56
CA ARG A 58 -21.22 -4.88 0.44
C ARG A 58 -22.64 -4.31 0.48
N PHE A 59 -23.29 -4.16 -0.67
CA PHE A 59 -24.69 -3.71 -0.73
C PHE A 59 -25.63 -4.74 -0.09
N LYS A 60 -25.52 -6.02 -0.46
CA LYS A 60 -26.30 -7.12 0.14
C LYS A 60 -26.08 -7.22 1.65
N ALA A 61 -24.85 -7.04 2.13
CA ALA A 61 -24.52 -7.04 3.56
C ALA A 61 -25.20 -5.87 4.30
N ARG A 62 -25.21 -4.66 3.72
CA ARG A 62 -25.87 -3.48 4.30
C ARG A 62 -27.39 -3.64 4.36
N VAL A 63 -28.00 -4.20 3.32
CA VAL A 63 -29.45 -4.43 3.28
C VAL A 63 -29.86 -5.44 4.36
N LYS A 64 -29.16 -6.57 4.47
CA LYS A 64 -29.42 -7.57 5.52
C LYS A 64 -29.25 -7.00 6.93
N ALA A 65 -28.24 -6.15 7.15
CA ALA A 65 -28.04 -5.48 8.44
C ALA A 65 -29.18 -4.50 8.77
N ALA A 66 -29.68 -3.77 7.76
CA ALA A 66 -30.80 -2.84 7.93
C ALA A 66 -32.12 -3.57 8.23
N GLU A 67 -32.37 -4.74 7.62
CA GLU A 67 -33.55 -5.56 7.92
C GLU A 67 -33.54 -6.08 9.35
N LYS A 68 -32.40 -6.61 9.81
CA LYS A 68 -32.22 -7.04 11.21
C LYS A 68 -32.44 -5.90 12.21
N TYR A 69 -32.00 -4.69 11.87
CA TYR A 69 -32.24 -3.51 12.71
C TYR A 69 -33.71 -3.11 12.74
N LYS A 70 -34.42 -3.22 11.60
CA LYS A 70 -35.86 -2.94 11.52
C LYS A 70 -36.69 -3.94 12.32
N THR A 71 -36.39 -5.24 12.22
CA THR A 71 -37.10 -6.27 12.99
C THR A 71 -36.84 -6.11 14.49
N ALA A 72 -35.59 -5.91 14.89
CA ALA A 72 -35.23 -5.67 16.29
C ALA A 72 -35.87 -4.38 16.86
N LYS A 73 -36.03 -3.33 16.04
CA LYS A 73 -36.71 -2.10 16.43
C LYS A 73 -38.23 -2.29 16.53
N ALA A 74 -38.83 -3.08 15.65
CA ALA A 74 -40.25 -3.43 15.70
C ALA A 74 -40.58 -4.28 16.94
N GLU A 75 -39.75 -5.26 17.26
CA GLU A 75 -39.89 -6.08 18.47
C GLU A 75 -39.70 -5.26 19.75
N LYS A 76 -38.75 -4.32 19.77
CA LYS A 76 -38.57 -3.39 20.90
C LYS A 76 -39.72 -2.38 21.03
N ALA A 77 -40.30 -1.93 19.92
CA ALA A 77 -41.46 -1.03 19.93
C ALA A 77 -42.76 -1.75 20.34
N ALA A 78 -42.88 -3.05 20.08
CA ALA A 78 -43.99 -3.88 20.56
C ALA A 78 -43.88 -4.14 22.07
N LYS A 79 -42.68 -4.45 22.57
CA LYS A 79 -42.43 -4.68 24.01
C LYS A 79 -42.43 -3.43 24.89
N ALA A 80 -42.40 -2.23 24.30
CA ALA A 80 -42.50 -0.95 25.03
C ALA A 80 -43.93 -0.39 25.06
N LYS A 81 -44.89 -1.09 24.44
CA LYS A 81 -46.33 -0.72 24.41
C LYS A 81 -47.19 -1.68 25.26
N GLU A 82 -46.57 -2.66 25.90
CA GLU A 82 -47.10 -3.47 26.99
C GLU A 82 -46.42 -3.02 28.29
#